data_AF-A0A0M9DJB2-F1
#
_entry.id   AF-A0A0M9DJB2-F1
#
_cell.length_a   1.000
_cell.length_b   1.000
_cell.length_c   1.000
_cell.angle_alpha   90.00
_cell.angle_beta   90.00
_cell.angle_gamma   90.00
#
_symmetry.space_group_name_H-M   'P 1'
#
loop_
_entity.id
_entity.type
_entity.pdbx_description
1 polymer ?
#
loop_
_entity_poly.entity_id
_entity_poly.type
_entity_poly.pdbx_seq_one_letter_code
_entity_poly.pdbx_strand_id
1 'polypeptide(L)'
;MAELMTGEIPLNFKNNPYKRVEWEDDLKDPVTGEVLEQGTIFWAEYGNNFEWGIYNLYRFMIEMYRQMERMRVQMELDGRAPGNSGTFADVLDGSTNKIILDTTLADITTPVTAGTTVLPVANVAGFTPFMQITIYDDVHSEDVFITSINTDAKTITVQALANSYKKGAKVARSNVAIDTTLSEMGIGDWQTYHVELIEVV
;
A
#
# COMPACT_ATOMS: atom_id res chain seq x y z
N MET A 1 21.27 38.08 6.53
CA MET A 1 22.57 37.45 6.86
C MET A 1 22.78 37.14 8.35
N ALA A 2 21.86 37.49 9.27
CA ALA A 2 22.09 37.32 10.72
C ALA A 2 21.57 36.00 11.34
N GLU A 3 20.82 35.17 10.60
CA GLU A 3 20.26 33.91 11.13
C GLU A 3 21.20 32.70 11.08
N LEU A 4 22.37 32.81 10.43
CA LEU A 4 23.20 31.64 10.11
C LEU A 4 24.29 31.32 11.14
N MET A 5 24.46 32.12 12.20
CA MET A 5 25.66 32.03 13.05
C MET A 5 25.42 31.64 14.53
N THR A 6 24.18 31.37 14.95
CA THR A 6 23.90 30.99 16.37
C THR A 6 22.81 29.94 16.58
N GLY A 7 22.22 29.37 15.53
CA GLY A 7 21.15 28.38 15.68
C GLY A 7 21.67 26.98 15.41
N GLU A 8 21.67 26.09 16.41
CA GLU A 8 21.62 24.66 16.14
C GLU A 8 20.58 24.42 15.04
N ILE A 9 20.98 23.81 13.93
CA ILE A 9 20.04 23.48 12.87
C ILE A 9 19.04 22.52 13.51
N PRO A 10 17.75 22.88 13.64
CA PRO A 10 16.77 21.99 14.24
C PRO A 10 16.77 20.71 13.41
N LEU A 11 17.02 19.58 14.08
CA LEU A 11 17.11 18.24 13.47
C LEU A 11 15.73 17.82 12.95
N ASN A 12 15.28 18.42 11.86
CA ASN A 12 14.10 18.03 11.13
C ASN A 12 14.56 17.27 9.88
N PHE A 13 14.76 15.97 10.02
CA PHE A 13 15.27 15.05 8.99
C PHE A 13 14.30 14.82 7.80
N LYS A 14 13.24 15.63 7.69
CA LYS A 14 12.31 15.54 6.56
C LYS A 14 12.87 16.21 5.32
N ASN A 15 13.54 17.36 5.49
CA ASN A 15 14.04 18.21 4.40
C ASN A 15 15.51 18.58 4.62
N ASN A 16 16.23 18.85 3.55
CA ASN A 16 17.58 19.42 3.64
C ASN A 16 17.48 20.89 4.10
N PRO A 17 18.01 21.25 5.29
CA PRO A 17 17.99 22.62 5.79
C PRO A 17 19.04 23.51 5.13
N TYR A 18 20.02 22.91 4.43
CA TYR A 18 21.01 23.66 3.67
C TYR A 18 20.37 24.28 2.42
N LYS A 19 20.30 25.60 2.40
CA LYS A 19 19.92 26.37 1.20
C LYS A 19 21.19 26.69 0.43
N ARG A 20 21.27 26.20 -0.81
CA ARG A 20 22.39 26.49 -1.71
C ARG A 20 22.43 27.97 -2.02
N VAL A 21 23.63 28.51 -2.05
CA VAL A 21 23.91 29.81 -2.68
C VAL A 21 24.39 29.53 -4.09
N GLU A 22 23.85 30.26 -5.07
CA GLU A 22 24.37 30.23 -6.44
C GLU A 22 25.38 31.37 -6.58
N TRP A 23 26.60 31.01 -6.95
CA TRP A 23 27.68 31.93 -7.21
C TRP A 23 27.66 32.29 -8.69
N GLU A 24 27.68 33.58 -8.98
CA GLU A 24 27.79 34.13 -10.32
C GLU A 24 29.12 34.88 -10.42
N ASP A 25 29.80 34.75 -11.57
CA ASP A 25 31.10 35.41 -11.77
C ASP A 25 30.92 36.90 -12.09
N ASP A 26 29.98 37.23 -12.96
CA ASP A 26 29.80 38.59 -13.47
C ASP A 26 28.83 39.40 -12.62
N LEU A 27 29.21 40.63 -12.26
CA LEU A 27 28.27 41.59 -11.70
C LEU A 27 27.47 42.20 -12.86
N LYS A 28 26.18 41.88 -12.96
CA LYS A 28 25.29 42.43 -13.98
C LYS A 28 24.34 43.46 -13.40
N ASP A 29 24.07 44.52 -14.15
CA ASP A 29 23.01 45.47 -13.81
C ASP A 29 21.65 44.74 -13.89
N PRO A 30 20.84 44.74 -12.82
CA PRO A 30 19.55 44.04 -12.81
C PRO A 30 18.51 44.60 -13.79
N VAL A 31 18.69 45.82 -14.31
CA VAL A 31 17.74 46.51 -15.19
C VAL A 31 18.16 46.42 -16.66
N THR A 32 19.45 46.54 -16.96
CA THR A 32 19.97 46.58 -18.34
C THR A 32 20.62 45.26 -18.77
N GLY A 33 21.02 44.40 -17.83
CA GLY A 33 21.70 43.13 -18.11
C GLY A 33 23.15 43.29 -18.59
N GLU A 34 23.68 44.52 -18.59
CA GLU A 34 25.07 44.79 -18.95
C GLU A 34 26.01 44.30 -17.83
N VAL A 35 27.17 43.76 -18.21
CA VAL A 35 28.21 43.33 -17.28
C VAL A 35 28.94 44.57 -16.77
N LEU A 36 28.69 44.93 -15.52
CA LEU A 36 29.31 46.06 -14.82
C LEU A 36 30.74 45.73 -14.39
N GLU A 37 30.99 44.47 -14.02
CA GLU A 37 32.31 43.96 -13.68
C GLU A 37 32.43 42.51 -14.14
N GLN A 38 33.46 42.21 -14.95
CA GLN A 38 33.70 40.86 -15.45
C GLN A 38 34.39 40.04 -14.35
N GLY A 39 33.76 38.94 -13.97
CA GLY A 39 34.28 38.05 -12.96
C GLY A 39 35.50 37.27 -13.43
N THR A 40 36.18 36.65 -12.46
CA THR A 40 37.16 35.61 -12.73
C THR A 40 36.45 34.28 -12.99
N ILE A 41 36.63 33.72 -14.19
CA ILE A 41 36.01 32.47 -14.72
C ILE A 41 36.06 31.26 -13.76
N PHE A 42 36.94 31.29 -12.75
CA PHE A 42 37.17 30.18 -11.84
C PHE A 42 36.31 30.23 -10.57
N TRP A 43 35.77 31.38 -10.14
CA TRP A 43 35.21 31.45 -8.79
C TRP A 43 33.79 30.92 -8.69
N ALA A 44 32.93 31.16 -9.68
CA ALA A 44 31.57 30.64 -9.71
C ALA A 44 31.54 29.12 -9.89
N GLU A 45 32.36 28.56 -10.78
CA GLU A 45 32.39 27.12 -11.00
C GLU A 45 32.80 26.37 -9.72
N TYR A 46 33.85 26.82 -9.04
CA TYR A 46 34.32 26.18 -7.82
C TYR A 46 33.37 26.43 -6.64
N GLY A 47 32.88 27.66 -6.48
CA GLY A 47 31.88 28.01 -5.46
C GLY A 47 30.62 27.15 -5.59
N ASN A 48 30.07 27.05 -6.80
CA ASN A 48 28.90 26.22 -7.07
C ASN A 48 29.17 24.71 -6.87
N ASN A 49 30.37 24.23 -7.18
CA ASN A 49 30.75 22.83 -6.91
C ASN A 49 30.80 22.53 -5.40
N PHE A 50 31.37 23.44 -4.60
CA PHE A 50 31.35 23.32 -3.14
C PHE A 50 29.92 23.35 -2.57
N GLU A 51 29.09 24.28 -3.03
CA GLU A 51 27.67 24.39 -2.64
C GLU A 51 26.89 23.12 -2.97
N TRP A 52 27.16 22.54 -4.14
CA TRP A 52 26.54 21.28 -4.57
C TRP A 52 27.02 20.10 -3.73
N GLY A 53 28.31 20.06 -3.39
CA GLY A 53 28.89 19.05 -2.51
C GLY A 53 28.26 19.07 -1.11
N ILE A 54 28.13 20.25 -0.50
CA ILE A 54 27.52 20.41 0.84
C ILE A 54 26.05 20.00 0.81
N TYR A 55 25.30 20.45 -0.20
CA TYR A 55 23.89 20.09 -0.35
C TYR A 55 23.69 18.58 -0.47
N ASN A 56 24.50 17.90 -1.29
CA ASN A 56 24.41 16.46 -1.49
C ASN A 56 24.88 15.67 -0.27
N LEU A 57 25.90 16.14 0.45
CA LEU A 57 26.34 15.52 1.69
C LEU A 57 25.21 15.48 2.72
N TYR A 58 24.49 16.59 2.87
CA TYR A 58 23.38 16.66 3.82
C TYR A 58 22.23 15.73 3.39
N ARG A 59 21.93 15.67 2.09
CA ARG A 59 20.95 14.71 1.55
C ARG A 59 21.34 13.27 1.86
N PHE A 60 22.60 12.91 1.63
CA PHE A 60 23.13 11.58 1.93
C PHE A 60 23.04 11.24 3.41
N MET A 61 23.38 12.19 4.29
CA MET A 61 23.27 12.01 5.74
C MET A 61 21.82 11.76 6.20
N ILE A 62 20.84 12.47 5.63
CA ILE A 62 19.42 12.24 5.93
C ILE A 62 19.01 10.82 5.51
N GLU A 63 19.38 10.40 4.30
CA GLU A 63 19.05 9.06 3.80
C GLU A 63 19.71 7.96 4.66
N MET A 64 20.96 8.16 5.06
CA MET A 64 21.68 7.24 5.96
C MET A 64 21.03 7.16 7.34
N TYR A 65 20.61 8.29 7.92
CA TYR A 65 19.89 8.30 9.20
C TYR A 65 18.56 7.51 9.11
N ARG A 66 17.80 7.67 8.02
CA ARG A 66 16.58 6.89 7.78
C ARG A 66 16.88 5.39 7.69
N GLN A 67 17.97 5.00 7.03
CA GLN A 67 18.38 3.59 6.99
C GLN A 67 18.76 3.05 8.37
N MET A 68 19.45 3.85 9.20
CA MET A 68 19.78 3.44 10.58
C MET A 68 18.54 3.23 11.44
N GLU A 69 17.55 4.14 11.39
CA GLU A 69 16.29 3.97 12.12
C GLU A 69 15.53 2.72 11.65
N ARG A 70 15.52 2.42 10.35
CA ARG A 70 14.93 1.18 9.83
C ARG A 70 15.59 -0.07 10.41
N MET A 71 16.92 -0.11 10.42
CA MET A 71 17.66 -1.22 11.01
C MET A 71 17.40 -1.33 12.51
N ARG A 72 17.33 -0.20 13.23
CA ARG A 72 17.01 -0.17 14.66
C ARG A 72 15.64 -0.77 14.95
N VAL A 73 14.61 -0.34 14.21
CA VAL A 73 13.24 -0.86 14.34
C VAL A 73 13.22 -2.36 14.03
N GLN A 74 13.90 -2.80 12.97
CA GLN A 74 13.98 -4.22 12.62
C GLN A 74 14.65 -5.06 13.72
N MET A 75 15.76 -4.58 14.30
CA MET A 75 16.45 -5.28 15.39
C MET A 75 15.61 -5.35 16.67
N GLU A 76 14.87 -4.29 17.01
CA GLU A 76 13.99 -4.33 18.19
C GLU A 76 12.85 -5.33 18.00
N LEU A 77 12.31 -5.44 16.78
CA LEU A 77 11.20 -6.34 16.49
C LEU A 77 11.62 -7.81 16.44
N ASP A 78 12.78 -8.12 15.87
CA ASP A 78 13.33 -9.48 15.81
C ASP A 78 13.61 -10.07 17.22
N GLY A 79 13.87 -9.20 18.21
CA GLY A 79 14.14 -9.60 19.59
C GLY A 79 12.92 -9.76 20.51
N ARG A 80 11.71 -9.36 20.09
CA ARG A 80 10.55 -9.25 21.00
C ARG A 80 9.76 -10.55 21.22
N ALA A 81 9.84 -11.53 20.32
CA ALA A 81 9.13 -12.80 20.46
C ALA A 81 9.94 -13.97 19.88
N PRO A 82 10.38 -14.95 20.70
CA PRO A 82 11.10 -16.11 20.20
C PRO A 82 10.25 -16.91 19.22
N GLY A 83 10.76 -17.12 18.00
CA GLY A 83 10.11 -17.93 16.96
C GLY A 83 9.16 -17.19 16.03
N ASN A 84 9.03 -15.86 16.13
CA ASN A 84 8.22 -15.07 15.19
C ASN A 84 9.10 -14.50 14.06
N SER A 85 8.99 -15.05 12.85
CA SER A 85 9.66 -14.52 11.66
C SER A 85 8.86 -13.41 10.94
N GLY A 86 7.69 -13.03 11.47
CA GLY A 86 6.82 -12.01 10.90
C GLY A 86 7.05 -10.65 11.56
N THR A 87 7.71 -9.73 10.85
CA THR A 87 7.85 -8.33 11.28
C THR A 87 6.82 -7.46 10.56
N PHE A 88 5.87 -6.89 11.30
CA PHE A 88 4.89 -5.93 10.80
C PHE A 88 5.31 -4.52 11.21
N ALA A 89 6.15 -3.88 10.40
CA ALA A 89 6.65 -2.54 10.67
C ALA A 89 6.36 -1.62 9.49
N ASP A 90 5.84 -0.43 9.81
CA ASP A 90 5.83 0.69 8.87
C ASP A 90 7.28 1.15 8.67
N VAL A 91 7.70 1.23 7.40
CA VAL A 91 9.07 1.58 7.01
C VAL A 91 9.26 3.12 6.99
N LEU A 92 8.23 3.88 7.39
CA LEU A 92 8.22 5.34 7.53
C LEU A 92 8.63 6.09 6.25
N ASP A 93 8.50 5.45 5.08
CA ASP A 93 8.70 6.08 3.76
C ASP A 93 7.42 6.60 3.12
N GLY A 94 6.28 6.43 3.78
CA GLY A 94 4.98 6.79 3.21
C GLY A 94 4.47 5.79 2.17
N SER A 95 5.09 4.61 2.04
CA SER A 95 4.52 3.49 1.30
C SER A 95 3.65 2.65 2.20
N THR A 96 2.53 2.13 1.68
CA THR A 96 1.63 1.26 2.45
C THR A 96 2.30 -0.08 2.78
N ASN A 97 2.02 -0.58 3.98
CA ASN A 97 2.54 -1.83 4.51
C ASN A 97 2.36 -3.01 3.53
N LYS A 98 3.26 -4.00 3.60
CA LYS A 98 3.30 -5.22 2.77
C LYS A 98 2.07 -6.15 2.89
N ILE A 99 1.01 -5.73 3.57
CA ILE A 99 -0.22 -6.49 3.76
C ILE A 99 -1.30 -5.83 2.90
N ILE A 100 -1.83 -6.60 1.96
CA ILE A 100 -2.95 -6.21 1.11
C ILE A 100 -4.16 -7.03 1.54
N LEU A 101 -5.29 -6.36 1.73
CA LEU A 101 -6.55 -7.06 1.97
C LEU A 101 -6.94 -7.81 0.70
N ASP A 102 -7.13 -9.12 0.82
CA ASP A 102 -7.64 -9.96 -0.25
C ASP A 102 -9.17 -9.85 -0.32
N THR A 103 -9.65 -9.06 -1.27
CA THR A 103 -11.09 -8.82 -1.51
C THR A 103 -11.69 -9.79 -2.53
N THR A 104 -11.04 -10.92 -2.79
CA THR A 104 -11.55 -11.91 -3.75
C THR A 104 -12.90 -12.45 -3.27
N LEU A 105 -13.92 -12.33 -4.13
CA LEU A 105 -15.27 -12.84 -3.89
C LEU A 105 -15.88 -13.49 -5.14
N ALA A 106 -16.81 -14.41 -4.92
CA ALA A 106 -17.67 -14.96 -5.94
C ALA A 106 -19.05 -15.36 -5.39
N ASP A 107 -20.03 -15.44 -6.29
CA ASP A 107 -21.42 -15.76 -5.94
C ASP A 107 -21.76 -17.19 -6.34
N ILE A 108 -22.42 -17.93 -5.46
CA ILE A 108 -22.95 -19.26 -5.76
C ILE A 108 -24.12 -19.13 -6.75
N THR A 109 -24.04 -19.83 -7.88
CA THR A 109 -25.01 -19.68 -8.98
C THR A 109 -26.25 -20.55 -8.84
N THR A 110 -26.14 -21.66 -8.10
CA THR A 110 -27.24 -22.57 -7.78
C THR A 110 -27.18 -22.96 -6.30
N PRO A 111 -28.33 -23.13 -5.63
CA PRO A 111 -28.33 -23.51 -4.22
C PRO A 111 -27.56 -24.82 -4.00
N VAL A 112 -26.83 -24.89 -2.89
CA VAL A 112 -26.02 -26.05 -2.50
C VAL A 112 -26.55 -26.63 -1.19
N THR A 113 -26.53 -27.95 -1.07
CA THR A 113 -26.98 -28.65 0.14
C THR A 113 -25.79 -29.00 1.02
N ALA A 114 -26.05 -29.22 2.31
CA ALA A 114 -25.07 -29.78 3.23
C ALA A 114 -24.46 -31.08 2.66
N GLY A 115 -23.16 -31.28 2.88
CA GLY A 115 -22.37 -32.39 2.34
C GLY A 115 -21.87 -32.20 0.90
N THR A 116 -22.28 -31.13 0.21
CA THR A 116 -21.76 -30.82 -1.14
C THR A 116 -20.27 -30.48 -1.07
N THR A 117 -19.50 -30.94 -2.06
CA THR A 117 -18.06 -30.65 -2.18
C THR A 117 -17.73 -29.79 -3.40
N VAL A 118 -18.68 -29.59 -4.32
CA VAL A 118 -18.47 -28.83 -5.55
C VAL A 118 -19.40 -27.62 -5.55
N LEU A 119 -18.80 -26.42 -5.47
CA LEU A 119 -19.51 -25.15 -5.46
C LEU A 119 -19.56 -24.60 -6.89
N PRO A 120 -20.76 -24.42 -7.46
CA PRO A 120 -20.93 -23.71 -8.72
C PRO A 120 -20.92 -22.21 -8.45
N VAL A 121 -19.95 -21.50 -9.02
CA VAL A 121 -19.73 -20.07 -8.74
C VAL A 121 -19.77 -19.23 -10.02
N ALA A 122 -20.05 -17.94 -9.89
CA ALA A 122 -20.12 -17.02 -11.04
C ALA A 122 -18.74 -16.75 -11.65
N ASN A 123 -17.70 -16.76 -10.82
CA ASN A 123 -16.31 -16.50 -11.16
C ASN A 123 -15.38 -17.30 -10.22
N VAL A 124 -14.21 -17.70 -10.71
CA VAL A 124 -13.15 -18.35 -9.92
C VAL A 124 -11.86 -17.53 -9.88
N ALA A 125 -11.84 -16.34 -10.48
CA ALA A 125 -10.65 -15.48 -10.50
C ALA A 125 -10.23 -15.12 -9.06
N GLY A 126 -8.92 -15.17 -8.80
CA GLY A 126 -8.33 -14.85 -7.50
C GLY A 126 -8.31 -16.02 -6.50
N PHE A 127 -9.09 -17.07 -6.72
CA PHE A 127 -9.04 -18.28 -5.89
C PHE A 127 -7.89 -19.19 -6.32
N THR A 128 -7.22 -19.82 -5.36
CA THR A 128 -6.24 -20.89 -5.63
C THR A 128 -6.47 -22.09 -4.70
N PRO A 129 -6.04 -23.30 -5.08
CA PRO A 129 -6.09 -24.46 -4.20
C PRO A 129 -5.33 -24.23 -2.88
N PHE A 130 -5.75 -24.90 -1.82
CA PHE A 130 -5.24 -24.76 -0.44
C PHE A 130 -5.47 -23.38 0.21
N MET A 131 -6.36 -22.57 -0.35
CA MET A 131 -6.85 -21.37 0.32
C MET A 131 -8.09 -21.68 1.19
N GLN A 132 -8.18 -21.01 2.34
CA GLN A 132 -9.38 -21.01 3.18
C GLN A 132 -10.38 -19.96 2.67
N ILE A 133 -11.65 -20.28 2.55
CA ILE A 133 -12.68 -19.35 2.10
C ILE A 133 -13.84 -19.40 3.08
N THR A 134 -14.47 -18.24 3.28
CA THR A 134 -15.69 -18.14 4.07
C THR A 134 -16.87 -18.17 3.11
N ILE A 135 -17.82 -19.06 3.36
CA ILE A 135 -19.07 -19.18 2.63
C ILE A 135 -20.18 -18.69 3.55
N TYR A 136 -20.94 -17.69 3.11
CA TYR A 136 -21.97 -17.09 3.94
C TYR A 136 -23.24 -16.72 3.16
N ASP A 137 -24.38 -16.86 3.84
CA ASP A 137 -25.67 -16.31 3.45
C ASP A 137 -26.29 -15.54 4.64
N ASP A 138 -27.61 -15.32 4.61
CA ASP A 138 -28.34 -14.59 5.66
C ASP A 138 -28.48 -15.38 6.97
N VAL A 139 -28.25 -16.70 6.98
CA VAL A 139 -28.50 -17.57 8.13
C VAL A 139 -27.23 -18.26 8.62
N HIS A 140 -26.37 -18.69 7.69
CA HIS A 140 -25.21 -19.53 7.98
C HIS A 140 -23.92 -18.89 7.46
N SER A 141 -22.83 -19.18 8.16
CA SER A 141 -21.47 -18.87 7.73
C SER A 141 -20.56 -20.02 8.13
N GLU A 142 -19.67 -20.45 7.24
CA GLU A 142 -18.67 -21.47 7.54
C GLU A 142 -17.38 -21.24 6.76
N ASP A 143 -16.26 -21.69 7.33
CA ASP A 143 -14.94 -21.60 6.71
C ASP A 143 -14.53 -22.96 6.15
N VAL A 144 -14.09 -22.99 4.89
CA VAL A 144 -13.78 -24.21 4.15
C VAL A 144 -12.49 -24.07 3.36
N PHE A 145 -11.74 -25.15 3.20
CA PHE A 145 -10.56 -25.17 2.34
C PHE A 145 -10.90 -25.56 0.91
N ILE A 146 -10.32 -24.84 -0.06
CA ILE A 146 -10.36 -25.18 -1.47
C ILE A 146 -9.39 -26.34 -1.74
N THR A 147 -9.88 -27.43 -2.30
CA THR A 147 -9.05 -28.56 -2.73
C THR A 147 -8.61 -28.42 -4.19
N SER A 148 -9.49 -27.92 -5.05
CA SER A 148 -9.23 -27.73 -6.48
C SER A 148 -10.17 -26.72 -7.11
N ILE A 149 -9.78 -26.15 -8.25
CA ILE A 149 -10.57 -25.17 -8.99
C ILE A 149 -10.66 -25.62 -10.44
N ASN A 150 -11.86 -25.57 -11.01
CA ASN A 150 -12.08 -25.77 -12.44
C ASN A 150 -12.52 -24.44 -13.06
N THR A 151 -11.62 -23.84 -13.84
CA THR A 151 -11.86 -22.56 -14.51
C THR A 151 -12.90 -22.64 -15.62
N ASP A 152 -12.93 -23.75 -16.34
CA ASP A 152 -13.80 -23.92 -17.50
C ASP A 152 -15.25 -24.17 -17.07
N ALA A 153 -15.43 -24.99 -16.03
CA ALA A 153 -16.74 -25.28 -15.44
C ALA A 153 -17.20 -24.23 -14.42
N LYS A 154 -16.32 -23.27 -14.05
CA LYS A 154 -16.54 -22.29 -12.97
C LYS A 154 -16.98 -22.94 -11.66
N THR A 155 -16.23 -23.96 -11.24
CA THR A 155 -16.50 -24.66 -9.98
C THR A 155 -15.30 -24.63 -9.05
N ILE A 156 -15.59 -24.52 -7.75
CA ILE A 156 -14.61 -24.60 -6.68
C ILE A 156 -14.91 -25.88 -5.89
N THR A 157 -13.94 -26.77 -5.79
CA THR A 157 -14.05 -27.96 -4.96
C THR A 157 -13.54 -27.67 -3.56
N VAL A 158 -14.32 -28.04 -2.56
CA VAL A 158 -14.07 -27.77 -1.14
C VAL A 158 -14.30 -29.03 -0.32
N GLN A 159 -13.93 -28.97 0.97
CA GLN A 159 -14.37 -29.97 1.94
C GLN A 159 -15.90 -29.97 2.05
N ALA A 160 -16.47 -31.11 2.47
CA ALA A 160 -17.92 -31.26 2.55
C ALA A 160 -18.52 -30.18 3.48
N LEU A 161 -19.47 -29.41 2.94
CA LEU A 161 -20.14 -28.34 3.69
C LEU A 161 -20.93 -28.89 4.87
N ALA A 162 -20.92 -28.20 6.01
CA ALA A 162 -21.81 -28.50 7.11
C ALA A 162 -23.22 -27.97 6.86
N ASN A 163 -23.33 -26.82 6.17
CA ASN A 163 -24.58 -26.11 5.95
C ASN A 163 -25.06 -26.17 4.50
N SER A 164 -26.33 -25.81 4.29
CA SER A 164 -26.89 -25.57 2.96
C SER A 164 -26.92 -24.07 2.70
N TYR A 165 -26.61 -23.66 1.47
CA TYR A 165 -26.59 -22.24 1.08
C TYR A 165 -27.52 -21.96 -0.08
N LYS A 166 -28.17 -20.79 -0.01
CA LYS A 166 -29.07 -20.30 -1.05
C LYS A 166 -28.29 -19.87 -2.30
N LYS A 167 -29.01 -19.77 -3.42
CA LYS A 167 -28.48 -19.12 -4.62
C LYS A 167 -28.09 -17.67 -4.29
N GLY A 168 -26.92 -17.26 -4.74
CA GLY A 168 -26.36 -15.94 -4.49
C GLY A 168 -25.52 -15.84 -3.22
N ALA A 169 -25.43 -16.91 -2.41
CA ALA A 169 -24.52 -16.96 -1.26
C ALA A 169 -23.09 -16.61 -1.69
N LYS A 170 -22.36 -15.92 -0.81
CA LYS A 170 -21.04 -15.39 -1.12
C LYS A 170 -19.96 -16.38 -0.71
N VAL A 171 -18.97 -16.54 -1.57
CA VAL A 171 -17.71 -17.23 -1.30
C VAL A 171 -16.63 -16.18 -1.31
N ALA A 172 -16.02 -15.88 -0.16
CA ALA A 172 -15.09 -14.77 -0.04
C ALA A 172 -13.83 -15.14 0.73
N ARG A 173 -12.73 -14.43 0.43
CA ARG A 173 -11.48 -14.46 1.20
C ARG A 173 -11.52 -13.52 2.40
N SER A 174 -12.28 -12.44 2.26
CA SER A 174 -12.59 -11.51 3.33
C SER A 174 -14.04 -11.08 3.17
N ASN A 175 -14.81 -11.13 4.26
CA ASN A 175 -16.17 -10.61 4.31
C ASN A 175 -16.21 -9.16 4.81
N VAL A 176 -15.09 -8.42 4.74
CA VAL A 176 -15.04 -7.02 5.17
C VAL A 176 -15.54 -6.10 4.07
N ALA A 177 -16.47 -5.22 4.41
CA ALA A 177 -16.82 -4.05 3.59
C ALA A 177 -16.05 -2.82 4.10
N ILE A 178 -15.33 -2.15 3.19
CA ILE A 178 -14.63 -0.90 3.50
C ILE A 178 -15.52 0.28 3.11
N ASP A 179 -15.94 1.07 4.09
CA ASP A 179 -16.60 2.35 3.86
C ASP A 179 -15.55 3.47 3.84
N THR A 180 -15.18 3.92 2.64
CA THR A 180 -14.22 5.02 2.47
C THR A 180 -14.79 6.39 2.82
N THR A 181 -16.11 6.52 2.97
CA THR A 181 -16.79 7.78 3.31
C THR A 181 -16.80 7.99 4.81
N LEU A 182 -17.20 6.96 5.57
CA LEU A 182 -17.19 6.99 7.04
C LEU A 182 -15.83 6.61 7.63
N SER A 183 -14.90 6.09 6.81
CA SER A 183 -13.60 5.56 7.24
C SER A 183 -13.75 4.40 8.23
N GLU A 184 -14.72 3.52 7.98
CA GLU A 184 -15.06 2.38 8.82
C GLU A 184 -14.92 1.05 8.07
N MET A 185 -14.68 -0.02 8.83
CA MET A 185 -14.69 -1.38 8.32
C MET A 185 -15.90 -2.10 8.91
N GLY A 186 -16.80 -2.55 8.04
CA GLY A 186 -18.01 -3.28 8.39
C GLY A 186 -17.98 -4.73 7.93
N ILE A 187 -19.03 -5.47 8.28
CA ILE A 187 -19.30 -6.79 7.71
C ILE A 187 -19.99 -6.58 6.36
N GLY A 188 -19.50 -7.25 5.33
CA GLY A 188 -20.03 -7.20 3.98
C GLY A 188 -21.38 -7.89 3.88
N ASP A 189 -22.35 -7.17 3.32
CA ASP A 189 -23.71 -7.65 3.17
C ASP A 189 -23.85 -8.71 2.07
N TRP A 190 -24.78 -9.63 2.29
CA TRP A 190 -25.33 -10.46 1.24
C TRP A 190 -26.35 -9.65 0.43
N GLN A 191 -26.09 -9.46 -0.87
CA GLN A 191 -26.98 -8.71 -1.75
C GLN A 191 -27.99 -9.64 -2.44
N THR A 192 -29.26 -9.22 -2.48
CA THR A 192 -30.29 -9.88 -3.29
C THR A 192 -30.57 -9.04 -4.53
N TYR A 193 -30.39 -9.59 -5.73
CA TYR A 193 -30.72 -8.88 -6.97
C TYR A 193 -32.16 -9.16 -7.37
N HIS A 194 -32.95 -8.10 -7.56
CA HIS A 194 -34.25 -8.17 -8.23
C HIS A 194 -34.06 -7.80 -9.70
N VAL A 195 -34.41 -8.71 -10.61
CA VAL A 195 -34.34 -8.48 -12.05
C VAL A 195 -35.76 -8.45 -12.60
N GLU A 196 -36.19 -7.29 -13.07
CA GLU A 196 -37.46 -7.11 -13.78
C GLU A 196 -37.16 -7.04 -15.30
N LEU A 197 -37.79 -7.92 -16.07
CA LEU A 197 -37.74 -7.89 -17.53
C LEU A 197 -38.83 -6.95 -18.02
N ILE A 198 -38.46 -5.75 -18.44
CA ILE A 198 -39.36 -4.85 -19.16
C ILE A 198 -39.29 -5.23 -20.64
N GLU A 199 -40.32 -5.89 -21.14
CA GLU A 199 -40.50 -6.13 -22.57
C GLU A 199 -40.85 -4.79 -23.26
N VAL A 200 -40.01 -4.35 -24.20
CA VAL A 200 -40.35 -3.22 -25.07
C VAL A 200 -41.22 -3.77 -26.20
N VAL A 201 -42.51 -3.44 -26.16
CA VAL A 201 -43.49 -3.73 -27.23
C VAL A 201 -43.29 -2.77 -28.40
#